data_AF-A0A915PLV3-F1
#
_entry.id   AF-A0A915PLV3-F1
#
_cell.length_a   1.000
_cell.length_b   1.000
_cell.length_c   1.000
_cell.angle_alpha   90.00
_cell.angle_beta   90.00
_cell.angle_gamma   90.00
#
_symmetry.space_group_name_H-M   'P 1'
#
loop_
_entity.id
_entity.type
_entity.pdbx_description
1 polymer ?
#
loop_
_entity_poly.entity_id
_entity_poly.type
_entity_poly.pdbx_seq_one_letter_code
_entity_poly.pdbx_strand_id
1 'polypeptide(L)'
;MSAESQTISCSRPLTDSRIDQSYHLDQLRSKLAGLDMRDLVPQLVARQVLRSQEMSAVYSEEKRENQVDKLIEILKTKNHWLGPLIDALIRNGQATLAKELLATNRMTTNQST
;
A
#
# COMPACT_ATOMS: atom_id res chain seq x y z
N MET A 1 -28.34 31.26 28.01
CA MET A 1 -26.91 31.19 27.67
C MET A 1 -26.42 29.79 28.03
N SER A 2 -26.21 28.91 27.05
CA SER A 2 -25.43 27.68 27.23
C SER A 2 -24.81 27.34 25.88
N ALA A 3 -23.51 27.65 25.74
CA ALA A 3 -22.68 27.23 24.62
C ALA A 3 -21.97 25.94 25.04
N GLU A 4 -22.40 24.80 24.52
CA GLU A 4 -21.64 23.56 24.60
C GLU A 4 -20.69 23.50 23.40
N SER A 5 -19.42 23.76 23.70
CA SER A 5 -18.29 23.61 22.80
C SER A 5 -18.17 22.14 22.38
N GLN A 6 -18.59 21.81 21.16
CA GLN A 6 -18.24 20.56 20.51
C GLN A 6 -16.73 20.50 20.33
N THR A 7 -16.10 19.54 20.99
CA THR A 7 -14.69 19.23 20.90
C THR A 7 -14.37 18.83 19.46
N ILE A 8 -13.65 19.72 18.77
CA ILE A 8 -13.09 19.47 17.45
C ILE A 8 -12.14 18.29 17.61
N SER A 9 -12.51 17.14 17.03
CA SER A 9 -11.65 15.96 16.96
C SER A 9 -10.43 16.33 16.12
N CYS A 10 -9.31 16.61 16.78
CA CYS A 10 -8.07 17.00 16.13
C CYS A 10 -7.57 15.87 15.22
N SER A 11 -7.60 16.11 13.91
CA SER A 11 -7.04 15.23 12.89
C SER A 11 -5.58 14.88 13.22
N ARG A 12 -5.27 13.57 13.26
CA ARG A 12 -3.93 13.03 13.48
C ARG A 12 -2.92 13.65 12.49
N PRO A 13 -1.70 14.05 12.90
CA PRO A 13 -0.72 14.63 12.00
C PRO A 13 -0.31 13.65 10.89
N LEU A 14 -0.35 14.10 9.63
CA LEU A 14 -0.01 13.33 8.42
C LEU A 14 1.41 12.73 8.41
N THR A 15 2.29 13.16 9.32
CA THR A 15 3.66 12.66 9.48
C THR A 15 3.73 11.35 10.25
N ASP A 16 2.85 11.13 11.22
CA ASP A 16 2.80 9.91 12.03
C ASP A 16 2.35 8.70 11.18
N SER A 17 1.40 8.94 10.28
CA SER A 17 0.92 7.92 9.34
C SER A 17 1.97 7.47 8.32
N ARG A 18 2.95 8.33 7.98
CA ARG A 18 4.03 7.98 7.04
C ARG A 18 5.10 7.07 7.65
N ILE A 19 5.33 7.16 8.96
CA ILE A 19 6.28 6.29 9.68
C ILE A 19 5.66 4.89 9.84
N ASP A 20 4.36 4.79 10.13
CA ASP A 20 3.66 3.49 10.16
C ASP A 20 3.69 2.83 8.77
N GLN A 21 3.47 3.61 7.71
CA GLN A 21 3.49 3.14 6.32
C GLN A 21 4.84 2.56 5.89
N SER A 22 5.98 3.06 6.38
CA SER A 22 7.30 2.53 5.97
C SER A 22 7.51 1.09 6.46
N TYR A 23 7.11 0.79 7.70
CA TYR A 23 7.18 -0.55 8.28
C TYR A 23 6.32 -1.55 7.50
N HIS A 24 5.11 -1.15 7.12
CA HIS A 24 4.21 -1.98 6.29
C HIS A 24 4.80 -2.30 4.92
N LEU A 25 5.63 -1.41 4.37
CA LEU A 25 6.23 -1.57 3.05
C LEU A 25 7.42 -2.52 3.03
N ASP A 26 8.21 -2.59 4.11
CA ASP A 26 9.27 -3.60 4.23
C ASP A 26 8.68 -5.02 4.36
N GLN A 27 7.56 -5.16 5.08
CA GLN A 27 6.78 -6.41 5.05
C GLN A 27 6.17 -6.67 3.67
N LEU A 28 5.78 -5.63 2.93
CA LEU A 28 5.28 -5.75 1.58
C LEU A 28 6.35 -6.34 0.64
N ARG A 29 7.60 -5.88 0.77
CA ARG A 29 8.74 -6.35 -0.05
C ARG A 29 8.89 -7.86 -0.02
N SER A 30 8.91 -8.46 1.18
CA SER A 30 9.06 -9.91 1.32
C SER A 30 7.86 -10.69 0.74
N LYS A 31 6.65 -10.14 0.86
CA LYS A 31 5.43 -10.73 0.28
C LYS A 31 5.35 -10.59 -1.24
N LEU A 32 5.79 -9.47 -1.79
CA LEU A 32 5.77 -9.20 -3.23
C LEU A 32 6.89 -9.90 -4.00
N ALA A 33 7.99 -10.26 -3.34
CA ALA A 33 9.11 -10.95 -3.96
C ALA A 33 8.72 -12.29 -4.62
N GLY A 34 7.68 -12.96 -4.11
CA GLY A 34 7.16 -14.21 -4.65
C GLY A 34 6.16 -14.04 -5.80
N LEU A 35 5.80 -12.81 -6.19
CA LEU A 35 4.75 -12.55 -7.17
C LEU A 35 5.32 -12.24 -8.55
N ASP A 36 4.56 -12.59 -9.59
CA ASP A 36 4.86 -12.13 -10.94
C ASP A 36 4.42 -10.66 -11.09
N MET A 37 5.39 -9.79 -11.38
CA MET A 37 5.13 -8.37 -11.63
C MET A 37 4.25 -8.16 -12.87
N ARG A 38 4.27 -9.10 -13.83
CA ARG A 38 3.44 -9.05 -15.04
C ARG A 38 1.96 -9.20 -14.76
N ASP A 39 1.60 -9.85 -13.65
CA ASP A 39 0.20 -9.99 -13.23
C ASP A 39 -0.23 -8.88 -12.27
N LEU A 40 0.72 -8.32 -11.52
CA LEU A 40 0.44 -7.33 -10.48
C LEU A 40 0.39 -5.89 -11.02
N VAL A 41 1.43 -5.48 -11.74
CA VAL A 41 1.60 -4.07 -12.18
C VAL A 41 0.47 -3.63 -13.12
N PRO A 42 0.03 -4.42 -14.13
CA PRO A 42 -1.05 -4.00 -15.00
C PRO A 42 -2.38 -3.81 -14.26
N GLN A 43 -2.63 -4.60 -13.20
CA GLN A 43 -3.84 -4.42 -12.38
C GLN A 43 -3.78 -3.12 -11.59
N LEU A 44 -2.61 -2.76 -11.04
CA LEU A 44 -2.43 -1.47 -10.36
C LEU A 44 -2.57 -0.27 -11.32
N VAL A 45 -2.19 -0.42 -12.59
CA VAL A 45 -2.46 0.58 -13.63
C VAL A 45 -3.96 0.66 -13.95
N ALA A 46 -4.62 -0.49 -14.15
CA ALA A 46 -6.06 -0.53 -14.43
C ALA A 46 -6.89 0.08 -13.30
N ARG A 47 -6.42 -0.04 -12.05
CA ARG A 47 -7.01 0.56 -10.84
C ARG A 47 -6.56 2.02 -10.59
N GLN A 48 -5.85 2.64 -11.52
CA GLN A 48 -5.38 4.04 -11.44
C GLN A 48 -4.44 4.33 -10.24
N VAL A 49 -3.80 3.30 -9.68
CA VAL A 49 -2.75 3.48 -8.66
C VAL A 49 -1.44 3.90 -9.31
N LEU A 50 -1.11 3.24 -10.41
CA LEU A 50 0.07 3.51 -11.22
C LEU A 50 -0.34 4.16 -12.54
N ARG A 51 0.48 5.10 -13.01
CA ARG A 51 0.43 5.61 -14.38
C ARG A 51 1.27 4.75 -15.32
N SER A 52 1.06 4.91 -16.62
CA SER A 52 1.83 4.18 -17.63
C SER A 52 3.35 4.45 -17.55
N GLN A 53 3.75 5.67 -17.20
CA GLN A 53 5.17 5.99 -16.99
C GLN A 53 5.76 5.24 -15.79
N GLU A 54 4.98 5.08 -14.73
CA GLU A 54 5.40 4.38 -13.50
C GLU A 54 5.47 2.87 -13.74
N MET A 55 4.54 2.31 -14.49
CA MET A 55 4.62 0.94 -15.01
C MET A 55 5.89 0.72 -15.84
N SER A 56 6.20 1.64 -16.75
CA SER A 56 7.43 1.57 -17.54
C SER A 56 8.68 1.65 -16.66
N ALA A 57 8.68 2.48 -15.62
CA ALA A 57 9.79 2.59 -14.68
C ALA A 57 9.97 1.32 -13.83
N VAL A 58 8.88 0.62 -13.49
CA VAL A 58 8.99 -0.69 -12.84
C VAL A 58 9.64 -1.68 -13.80
N TYR A 59 9.16 -1.79 -15.04
CA TYR A 59 9.68 -2.79 -15.98
C TYR A 59 11.05 -2.46 -16.60
N SER A 60 11.56 -1.24 -16.46
CA SER A 60 12.93 -0.92 -16.86
C SER A 60 13.98 -1.58 -15.96
N GLU A 61 13.58 -2.03 -14.76
CA GLU A 61 14.46 -2.80 -13.89
C GLU A 61 14.62 -4.24 -14.40
N GLU A 62 15.87 -4.68 -14.53
CA GLU A 62 16.22 -6.00 -15.09
C GLU A 62 15.87 -7.15 -14.13
N LYS A 63 16.12 -6.96 -12.83
CA LYS A 63 15.87 -7.97 -11.80
C LYS A 63 14.49 -7.78 -11.18
N ARG A 64 13.76 -8.89 -10.97
CA ARG A 64 12.46 -8.87 -10.29
C ARG A 64 12.53 -8.19 -8.92
N GLU A 65 13.59 -8.43 -8.16
CA GLU A 65 13.80 -7.80 -6.85
C GLU A 65 13.83 -6.27 -6.96
N ASN A 66 14.53 -5.75 -7.98
CA ASN A 66 14.57 -4.31 -8.25
C ASN A 66 13.21 -3.79 -8.73
N GLN A 67 12.46 -4.59 -9.52
CA GLN A 67 11.09 -4.23 -9.94
C GLN A 67 10.17 -4.08 -8.71
N VAL A 68 10.26 -5.00 -7.75
CA VAL A 68 9.52 -4.93 -6.48
C VAL A 68 9.91 -3.68 -5.68
N ASP A 69 11.20 -3.39 -5.60
CA ASP A 69 11.70 -2.21 -4.90
C ASP A 69 11.20 -0.92 -5.53
N LYS A 70 11.24 -0.87 -6.86
CA LYS A 70 10.76 0.28 -7.62
C LYS A 70 9.26 0.47 -7.44
N LEU A 71 8.49 -0.61 -7.45
CA LEU A 71 7.06 -0.58 -7.19
C LEU A 71 6.78 -0.05 -5.78
N ILE A 72 7.50 -0.54 -4.76
CA ILE A 72 7.36 -0.06 -3.38
C ILE A 72 7.71 1.42 -3.26
N GLU A 73 8.79 1.86 -3.89
CA GLU A 73 9.19 3.28 -3.95
C GLU A 73 8.06 4.14 -4.52
N ILE A 74 7.42 3.70 -5.61
CA ILE A 74 6.28 4.41 -6.20
C ILE A 74 5.09 4.40 -5.23
N LEU A 75 4.73 3.25 -4.65
CA LEU A 75 3.60 3.11 -3.73
C LEU A 75 3.73 4.02 -2.49
N LYS A 76 4.96 4.30 -2.01
CA LYS A 76 5.22 5.29 -0.94
C LYS A 76 4.71 6.69 -1.26
N THR A 77 4.66 7.04 -2.54
CA THR A 77 4.18 8.36 -3.01
C THR A 77 2.67 8.40 -3.25
N LYS A 78 2.00 7.24 -3.21
CA LYS A 78 0.57 7.12 -3.54
C LYS A 78 -0.28 7.15 -2.29
N ASN A 79 -1.46 7.74 -2.43
CA ASN A 79 -2.54 7.60 -1.45
C ASN A 79 -3.44 6.44 -1.85
N HIS A 80 -4.04 5.76 -0.87
CA HIS A 80 -5.07 4.73 -1.08
C HIS A 80 -4.64 3.54 -1.96
N TRP A 81 -3.35 3.25 -2.09
CA TRP A 81 -2.85 2.14 -2.91
C TRP A 81 -3.18 0.75 -2.33
N LEU A 82 -3.38 0.68 -1.02
CA LEU A 82 -3.55 -0.56 -0.27
C LEU A 82 -4.77 -1.37 -0.75
N GLY A 83 -5.92 -0.72 -0.93
CA GLY A 83 -7.16 -1.38 -1.36
C GLY A 83 -7.04 -2.03 -2.74
N PRO A 84 -6.63 -1.27 -3.78
CA PRO A 84 -6.35 -1.83 -5.09
C PRO A 84 -5.28 -2.93 -5.10
N LEU A 85 -4.24 -2.81 -4.26
CA LEU A 85 -3.22 -3.84 -4.15
C LEU A 85 -3.82 -5.14 -3.57
N ILE A 86 -4.65 -5.05 -2.54
CA ILE A 86 -5.35 -6.20 -1.96
C ILE A 86 -6.25 -6.87 -3.00
N ASP A 87 -7.03 -6.10 -3.76
CA ASP A 87 -7.85 -6.65 -4.85
C ASP A 87 -6.99 -7.36 -5.91
N ALA A 88 -5.84 -6.78 -6.27
CA ALA A 88 -4.93 -7.40 -7.22
C ALA A 88 -4.32 -8.70 -6.71
N LEU A 89 -3.94 -8.75 -5.42
CA LEU A 89 -3.49 -9.97 -4.77
C LEU A 89 -4.56 -11.06 -4.81
N ILE A 90 -5.81 -10.73 -4.48
CA ILE A 90 -6.92 -11.70 -4.50
C ILE A 90 -7.13 -12.24 -5.92
N ARG A 91 -7.10 -11.38 -6.94
CA ARG A 91 -7.24 -11.79 -8.36
C ARG A 91 -6.11 -12.68 -8.85
N ASN A 92 -4.90 -12.49 -8.31
CA ASN A 92 -3.74 -13.33 -8.61
C ASN A 92 -3.66 -14.59 -7.74
N GLY A 93 -4.76 -14.96 -7.06
CA GLY A 93 -4.83 -16.15 -6.20
C GLY A 93 -4.12 -16.00 -4.85
N GLN A 94 -3.62 -14.82 -4.52
CA GLN A 94 -2.85 -14.52 -3.31
C GLN A 94 -3.75 -14.03 -2.17
N ALA A 95 -4.92 -14.64 -2.02
CA ALA A 95 -5.91 -14.24 -1.00
C ALA A 95 -5.38 -14.39 0.44
N THR A 96 -4.47 -15.35 0.69
CA THR A 96 -3.81 -15.50 1.99
C THR A 96 -2.91 -14.30 2.30
N LEU A 97 -2.06 -13.88 1.35
CA LEU A 97 -1.22 -12.69 1.50
C LEU A 97 -2.07 -11.43 1.70
N ALA A 98 -3.17 -11.29 0.94
CA ALA A 98 -4.10 -10.18 1.09
C ALA A 98 -4.70 -10.09 2.50
N LYS A 99 -5.11 -11.23 3.09
CA LYS A 99 -5.63 -11.29 4.46
C LYS A 99 -4.59 -10.91 5.50
N GLU A 100 -3.37 -11.42 5.38
CA GLU A 100 -2.27 -11.08 6.28
C GLU A 100 -1.97 -9.58 6.24
N LEU A 101 -1.92 -9.01 5.03
CA LEU A 101 -1.64 -7.59 4.80
C LEU A 101 -2.75 -6.70 5.39
N LEU A 102 -4.02 -7.10 5.25
CA LEU A 102 -5.16 -6.47 5.93
C LEU A 102 -5.08 -6.57 7.46
N ALA A 103 -4.66 -7.72 7.99
CA ALA A 103 -4.54 -7.93 9.43
C ALA A 103 -3.44 -7.06 10.05
N THR A 104 -2.27 -6.97 9.40
CA THR A 104 -1.17 -6.09 9.84
C THR A 104 -1.61 -4.62 9.87
N ASN A 105 -2.33 -4.16 8.83
CA ASN A 105 -2.80 -2.77 8.77
C ASN A 105 -3.94 -2.47 9.77
N ARG A 106 -4.79 -3.45 10.08
CA ARG A 106 -5.85 -3.29 11.11
C ARG A 106 -5.30 -3.24 12.52
N MET A 107 -4.20 -3.95 12.80
CA MET A 107 -3.56 -3.94 14.11
C MET A 107 -2.94 -2.58 14.45
N THR A 108 -2.35 -1.87 13.48
CA THR A 108 -1.76 -0.54 13.74
C THR A 108 -2.81 0.55 13.94
N THR A 109 -4.01 0.41 13.37
CA THR A 109 -5.15 1.30 13.66
C THR A 109 -5.80 1.08 15.03
N ASN A 110 -5.66 -0.11 15.62
CA ASN A 110 -6.31 -0.47 16.89
C ASN A 110 -5.41 -0.35 18.13
N GLN A 111 -4.13 0.04 17.97
CA GLN A 111 -3.25 0.36 19.10
C GLN A 111 -3.26 1.86 19.49
N SER A 112 -4.23 2.61 18.99
CA SER A 112 -4.50 4.00 19.39
C SER A 112 -5.85 4.10 20.10
N THR A 113 -6.02 3.40 21.22
CA THR A 113 -7.09 3.62 22.20
C THR A 113 -6.52 3.52 23.60
#